data_AF-A0A2H5WZ72-F1
#
_entry.id   AF-A0A2H5WZ72-F1
#
_cell.length_a   1.000
_cell.length_b   1.000
_cell.length_c   1.000
_cell.angle_alpha   90.00
_cell.angle_beta   90.00
_cell.angle_gamma   90.00
#
_symmetry.space_group_name_H-M   'P 1'
#
loop_
_entity.id
_entity.type
_entity.pdbx_description
1 polymer ?
#
loop_
_entity_poly.entity_id
_entity_poly.type
_entity_poly.pdbx_seq_one_letter_code
_entity_poly.pdbx_strand_id
1 'polypeptide(L)'
;MNRVNAGMRLKVAGLLIALTLSFPALYAVPVDVWMSADDQYDLYVGNASGSSLTYIGGFLGWGTATHYTFNAGPTDYLYVVARDIAAVVWGLGGYVKVGSGPYVPILVGNGWDAAWMGNFPPPNDYYMPDQATVSSWIANANTNSLWLPAVSGTATPGNGLPNNYGSMPALGCIWQNNPSTGTQQAYDIILFRYPVPEPASLLALGAGLTSLLRLRRRKP
;
A
#
# COMPACT_ATOMS: atom_id res chain seq x y z
N MET A 1 -22.26 -10.29 -58.62
CA MET A 1 -21.01 -10.52 -57.86
C MET A 1 -20.91 -9.44 -56.79
N ASN A 2 -21.09 -9.76 -55.49
CA ASN A 2 -20.86 -8.83 -54.36
C ASN A 2 -20.95 -9.50 -52.95
N ARG A 3 -20.69 -10.81 -52.82
CA ARG A 3 -20.87 -11.56 -51.55
C ARG A 3 -19.62 -11.73 -50.69
N VAL A 4 -18.46 -11.20 -51.11
CA VAL A 4 -17.17 -11.49 -50.44
C VAL A 4 -16.85 -10.52 -49.28
N ASN A 5 -17.46 -9.32 -49.23
CA ASN A 5 -17.06 -8.27 -48.27
C ASN A 5 -17.67 -8.38 -46.86
N ALA A 6 -18.70 -9.20 -46.65
CA ALA A 6 -19.34 -9.33 -45.34
C ALA A 6 -18.56 -10.26 -44.39
N GLY A 7 -17.93 -11.31 -44.90
CA GLY A 7 -17.24 -12.33 -44.09
C GLY A 7 -15.96 -11.87 -43.40
N MET A 8 -15.25 -10.89 -43.98
CA MET A 8 -13.99 -10.36 -43.41
C MET A 8 -14.22 -9.39 -42.24
N ARG A 9 -15.35 -8.67 -42.21
CA ARG A 9 -15.65 -7.71 -41.13
C ARG A 9 -16.02 -8.41 -39.81
N LEU A 10 -16.63 -9.59 -39.89
CA LEU A 10 -17.04 -10.37 -38.71
C LEU A 10 -15.86 -11.00 -37.96
N LYS A 11 -14.80 -11.42 -38.68
CA LYS A 11 -13.60 -12.03 -38.08
C LYS A 11 -12.72 -11.03 -37.32
N VAL A 12 -12.68 -9.77 -37.76
CA VAL A 12 -11.86 -8.72 -37.11
C VAL A 12 -12.54 -8.15 -35.86
N ALA A 13 -13.88 -8.15 -35.80
CA ALA A 13 -14.62 -7.73 -34.61
C ALA A 13 -14.45 -8.74 -33.46
N GLY A 14 -14.49 -10.04 -33.75
CA GLY A 14 -14.29 -11.10 -32.74
C GLY A 14 -12.88 -11.10 -32.14
N LEU A 15 -11.84 -10.82 -32.93
CA LEU A 15 -10.45 -10.77 -32.44
C LEU A 15 -10.20 -9.55 -31.54
N LEU A 16 -10.83 -8.39 -31.81
CA LEU A 16 -10.72 -7.22 -30.93
C LEU A 16 -11.42 -7.43 -29.58
N ILE A 17 -12.60 -8.08 -29.58
CA ILE A 17 -13.34 -8.39 -28.35
C ILE A 17 -12.59 -9.43 -27.51
N ALA A 18 -12.02 -10.46 -28.15
CA ALA A 18 -11.19 -11.46 -27.49
C ALA A 18 -9.92 -10.85 -26.87
N LEU A 19 -9.26 -9.90 -27.55
CA LEU A 19 -8.06 -9.24 -27.03
C LEU A 19 -8.38 -8.31 -25.85
N THR A 20 -9.54 -7.64 -25.83
CA THR A 20 -9.96 -6.78 -24.70
C THR A 20 -10.41 -7.57 -23.46
N LEU A 21 -10.93 -8.79 -23.65
CA LEU A 21 -11.38 -9.65 -22.55
C LEU A 21 -10.24 -10.49 -21.93
N SER A 22 -9.07 -10.55 -22.57
CA SER A 22 -7.89 -11.28 -22.08
C SER A 22 -6.91 -10.44 -21.24
N PHE A 23 -7.26 -9.21 -20.86
CA PHE A 23 -6.36 -8.32 -20.11
C PHE A 23 -6.40 -8.33 -18.56
N PRO A 24 -7.09 -9.21 -17.81
CA PRO A 24 -6.83 -9.32 -16.39
C PRO A 24 -5.72 -10.35 -16.15
N ALA A 25 -4.62 -10.28 -16.89
CA ALA A 25 -3.36 -10.62 -16.25
C ALA A 25 -3.04 -9.42 -15.36
N LEU A 26 -3.69 -9.38 -14.18
CA LEU A 26 -3.26 -8.59 -13.04
C LEU A 26 -1.79 -8.94 -12.84
N TYR A 27 -0.88 -8.15 -13.41
CA TYR A 27 0.54 -8.34 -13.14
C TYR A 27 0.75 -7.90 -11.72
N ALA A 28 0.81 -8.88 -10.82
CA ALA A 28 1.29 -8.65 -9.48
C ALA A 28 2.68 -8.01 -9.61
N VAL A 29 2.87 -6.83 -9.04
CA VAL A 29 4.12 -6.10 -9.07
C VAL A 29 4.97 -6.54 -7.89
N PRO A 30 6.29 -6.75 -8.08
CA PRO A 30 7.16 -7.05 -6.96
C PRO A 30 7.22 -5.82 -6.04
N VAL A 31 7.04 -6.05 -4.75
CA VAL A 31 7.18 -5.05 -3.70
C VAL A 31 8.35 -5.48 -2.84
N ASP A 32 9.23 -4.51 -2.57
CA ASP A 32 10.38 -4.65 -1.69
C ASP A 32 10.23 -3.60 -0.58
N VAL A 33 10.18 -4.05 0.67
CA VAL A 33 9.99 -3.17 1.82
C VAL A 33 11.05 -3.41 2.88
N TRP A 34 11.71 -2.33 3.26
CA TRP A 34 12.45 -2.27 4.51
C TRP A 34 11.63 -1.48 5.52
N MET A 35 11.46 -2.00 6.72
CA MET A 35 10.73 -1.28 7.76
C MET A 35 11.16 -1.62 9.18
N SER A 36 10.86 -0.67 10.07
CA SER A 36 10.85 -0.84 11.51
C SER A 36 9.77 0.06 12.07
N ALA A 37 9.16 -0.36 13.17
CA ALA A 37 8.31 0.52 13.95
C ALA A 37 8.88 0.67 15.35
N ASP A 38 8.39 1.69 16.04
CA ASP A 38 8.39 1.71 17.48
C ASP A 38 7.57 0.53 18.00
N ASP A 39 8.20 -0.24 18.89
CA ASP A 39 7.73 -1.48 19.50
C ASP A 39 7.31 -2.62 18.57
N GLN A 40 6.18 -2.51 17.88
CA GLN A 40 5.61 -3.63 17.14
C GLN A 40 4.90 -3.18 15.86
N TYR A 41 4.99 -4.00 14.82
CA TYR A 41 4.13 -3.85 13.66
C TYR A 41 3.80 -5.19 12.99
N ASP A 42 2.72 -5.17 12.23
CA ASP A 42 2.35 -6.19 11.25
C ASP A 42 2.10 -5.55 9.89
N LEU A 43 2.63 -6.18 8.85
CA LEU A 43 2.48 -5.80 7.45
C LEU A 43 1.52 -6.75 6.74
N TYR A 44 0.59 -6.15 6.01
CA TYR A 44 -0.37 -6.82 5.15
C TYR A 44 -0.37 -6.20 3.75
N VAL A 45 -0.88 -6.95 2.78
CA VAL A 45 -1.23 -6.45 1.45
C VAL A 45 -2.65 -6.86 1.11
N GLY A 46 -3.40 -5.99 0.44
CA GLY A 46 -4.73 -6.35 -0.07
C GLY A 46 -5.46 -5.18 -0.70
N ASN A 47 -6.68 -5.42 -1.16
CA ASN A 47 -7.49 -4.41 -1.82
C ASN A 47 -7.92 -3.29 -0.86
N ALA A 48 -8.37 -2.17 -1.43
CA ALA A 48 -8.80 -0.99 -0.68
C ALA A 48 -9.87 -1.25 0.39
N SER A 49 -10.69 -2.30 0.21
CA SER A 49 -11.77 -2.67 1.14
C SER A 49 -11.29 -3.49 2.35
N GLY A 50 -10.07 -4.02 2.32
CA GLY A 50 -9.55 -4.94 3.33
C GLY A 50 -10.09 -6.37 3.24
N SER A 51 -10.88 -6.70 2.22
CA SER A 51 -11.49 -8.04 2.07
C SER A 51 -10.52 -9.11 1.54
N SER A 52 -9.39 -8.71 0.97
CA SER A 52 -8.37 -9.60 0.40
C SER A 52 -7.02 -9.50 1.11
N LEU A 53 -7.03 -9.14 2.40
CA LEU A 53 -5.79 -9.02 3.17
C LEU A 53 -5.01 -10.33 3.18
N THR A 54 -3.71 -10.21 2.99
CA THR A 54 -2.73 -11.28 3.14
C THR A 54 -1.65 -10.78 4.09
N TYR A 55 -1.43 -11.51 5.18
CA TYR A 55 -0.33 -11.24 6.09
C TYR A 55 1.01 -11.52 5.42
N ILE A 56 1.94 -10.56 5.51
CA ILE A 56 3.30 -10.68 4.98
C ILE A 56 4.28 -11.04 6.09
N GLY A 57 4.16 -10.39 7.24
CA GLY A 57 5.08 -10.55 8.36
C GLY A 57 4.95 -9.39 9.34
N GLY A 58 5.70 -9.47 10.43
CA GLY A 58 5.69 -8.49 11.50
C GLY A 58 6.94 -8.65 12.34
N PHE A 59 7.20 -7.64 13.17
CA PHE A 59 8.35 -7.65 14.05
C PHE A 59 7.98 -7.03 15.40
N LEU A 60 8.62 -7.54 16.45
CA LEU A 60 8.58 -6.99 17.80
C LEU A 60 10.01 -6.62 18.20
N GLY A 61 10.20 -5.34 18.53
CA GLY A 61 11.46 -4.81 19.02
C GLY A 61 11.95 -3.59 18.24
N TRP A 62 12.82 -2.83 18.89
CA TRP A 62 13.34 -1.57 18.36
C TRP A 62 14.61 -1.75 17.54
N GLY A 63 14.90 -0.75 16.70
CA GLY A 63 16.24 -0.53 16.16
C GLY A 63 16.73 -1.55 15.14
N THR A 64 15.89 -2.49 14.71
CA THR A 64 16.23 -3.47 13.68
C THR A 64 15.30 -3.28 12.49
N ALA A 65 15.90 -3.04 11.32
CA ALA A 65 15.18 -3.03 10.06
C ALA A 65 14.88 -4.48 9.63
N THR A 66 13.63 -4.77 9.29
CA THR A 66 13.25 -6.04 8.65
C THR A 66 13.00 -5.82 7.18
N HIS A 67 13.37 -6.81 6.36
CA HIS A 67 13.23 -6.79 4.91
C HIS A 67 12.18 -7.80 4.46
N TYR A 68 11.23 -7.35 3.65
CA TYR A 68 10.18 -8.18 3.07
C TYR A 68 10.17 -8.03 1.56
N THR A 69 9.93 -9.14 0.87
CA THR A 69 9.65 -9.16 -0.57
C THR A 69 8.40 -9.99 -0.84
N PHE A 70 7.49 -9.44 -1.63
CA PHE A 70 6.21 -10.08 -1.97
C PHE A 70 5.69 -9.49 -3.28
N ASN A 71 4.57 -10.01 -3.78
CA ASN A 71 3.89 -9.43 -4.94
C ASN A 71 2.56 -8.82 -4.51
N ALA A 72 2.19 -7.68 -5.10
CA ALA A 72 0.93 -6.99 -4.87
C ALA A 72 0.20 -6.75 -6.19
N GLY A 73 -1.12 -6.84 -6.21
CA GLY A 73 -1.92 -6.48 -7.37
C GLY A 73 -1.86 -4.98 -7.67
N PRO A 74 -2.07 -4.56 -8.93
CA PRO A 74 -2.36 -3.16 -9.22
C PRO A 74 -3.63 -2.79 -8.45
N THR A 75 -3.66 -1.61 -7.81
CA THR A 75 -4.75 -1.13 -6.92
C THR A 75 -4.80 -1.72 -5.51
N ASP A 76 -3.91 -2.66 -5.17
CA ASP A 76 -3.74 -3.05 -3.77
C ASP A 76 -3.14 -1.92 -2.94
N TYR A 77 -3.22 -2.07 -1.64
CA TYR A 77 -2.58 -1.24 -0.64
C TYR A 77 -1.65 -2.11 0.20
N LEU A 78 -0.54 -1.52 0.61
CA LEU A 78 0.20 -2.00 1.76
C LEU A 78 -0.49 -1.45 3.00
N TYR A 79 -0.81 -2.32 3.95
CA TYR A 79 -1.36 -1.93 5.24
C TYR A 79 -0.34 -2.27 6.32
N VAL A 80 -0.04 -1.31 7.18
CA VAL A 80 0.81 -1.55 8.35
C VAL A 80 0.00 -1.22 9.58
N VAL A 81 -0.17 -2.18 10.47
CA VAL A 81 -0.62 -1.90 11.83
C VAL A 81 0.63 -1.71 12.64
N ALA A 82 0.86 -0.52 13.16
CA ALA A 82 1.93 -0.27 14.13
C ALA A 82 1.32 -0.02 15.49
N ARG A 83 2.04 -0.43 16.52
CA ARG A 83 1.62 -0.32 17.89
C ARG A 83 2.79 0.08 18.76
N ASP A 84 2.56 1.14 19.52
CA ASP A 84 3.36 1.46 20.69
C ASP A 84 2.90 0.59 21.87
N ILE A 85 3.84 0.06 22.66
CA ILE A 85 3.58 -0.65 23.92
C ILE A 85 4.31 -0.02 25.10
N ALA A 86 4.93 1.15 24.88
CA ALA A 86 5.64 1.94 25.87
C ALA A 86 5.21 3.43 25.78
N ALA A 87 6.06 4.35 26.21
CA ALA A 87 5.70 5.77 26.33
C ALA A 87 6.91 6.70 26.13
N VAL A 88 7.66 6.55 25.03
CA VAL A 88 8.92 7.29 24.85
C VAL A 88 9.13 7.84 23.45
N VAL A 89 9.01 7.01 22.43
CA VAL A 89 9.20 7.38 21.03
C VAL A 89 8.06 6.75 20.23
N TRP A 90 7.75 7.28 19.06
CA TRP A 90 6.69 6.77 18.20
C TRP A 90 7.13 6.89 16.76
N GLY A 91 6.95 5.85 15.97
CA GLY A 91 7.24 5.97 14.54
C GLY A 91 7.22 4.67 13.78
N LEU A 92 6.70 4.74 12.55
CA LEU A 92 6.95 3.76 11.50
C LEU A 92 7.94 4.37 10.50
N GLY A 93 9.09 3.74 10.32
CA GLY A 93 10.13 4.18 9.40
C GLY A 93 10.51 3.09 8.41
N GLY A 94 11.13 3.48 7.30
CA GLY A 94 11.58 2.53 6.29
C GLY A 94 11.56 3.05 4.86
N TYR A 95 11.52 2.12 3.93
CA TYR A 95 11.49 2.37 2.49
C TYR A 95 10.60 1.34 1.80
N VAL A 96 9.82 1.80 0.83
CA VAL A 96 9.02 0.94 -0.07
C VAL A 96 9.51 1.12 -1.49
N LYS A 97 9.71 0.02 -2.20
CA LYS A 97 9.93 0.00 -3.64
C LYS A 97 8.88 -0.87 -4.29
N VAL A 98 8.18 -0.29 -5.28
CA VAL A 98 7.17 -1.00 -6.08
C VAL A 98 7.70 -1.16 -7.51
N GLY A 99 7.69 -2.39 -8.01
CA GLY A 99 8.18 -2.73 -9.34
C GLY A 99 9.64 -2.35 -9.54
N SER A 100 9.91 -1.71 -10.68
CA SER A 100 11.23 -1.17 -11.03
C SER A 100 11.47 0.26 -10.53
N GLY A 101 10.58 0.81 -9.70
CA GLY A 101 10.68 2.18 -9.18
C GLY A 101 11.87 2.38 -8.22
N PRO A 102 12.15 3.63 -7.82
CA PRO A 102 13.09 3.90 -6.74
C PRO A 102 12.51 3.45 -5.39
N TYR A 103 13.38 3.30 -4.39
CA TYR A 103 12.92 3.24 -3.01
C TYR A 103 12.38 4.60 -2.58
N VAL A 104 11.15 4.60 -2.08
CA VAL A 104 10.46 5.76 -1.53
C VAL A 104 10.51 5.66 0.00
N PRO A 105 11.04 6.66 0.72
CA PRO A 105 11.09 6.60 2.17
C PRO A 105 9.69 6.73 2.78
N ILE A 106 9.46 6.01 3.86
CA ILE A 106 8.26 6.12 4.70
C ILE A 106 8.37 7.43 5.50
N LEU A 107 7.86 8.51 4.92
CA LEU A 107 7.89 9.87 5.46
C LEU A 107 6.58 10.61 5.15
N VAL A 108 6.33 11.67 5.91
CA VAL A 108 5.21 12.60 5.69
C VAL A 108 5.26 13.13 4.26
N GLY A 109 4.11 13.13 3.58
CA GLY A 109 3.99 13.62 2.20
C GLY A 109 4.33 12.61 1.12
N ASN A 110 4.86 11.42 1.47
CA ASN A 110 5.18 10.37 0.50
C ASN A 110 4.02 9.38 0.25
N GLY A 111 2.77 9.84 0.30
CA GLY A 111 1.60 9.04 -0.07
C GLY A 111 1.09 8.05 0.98
N TRP A 112 1.58 8.15 2.22
CA TRP A 112 1.06 7.38 3.36
C TRP A 112 -0.14 8.08 4.00
N ASP A 113 -1.24 7.36 4.12
CA ASP A 113 -2.37 7.74 4.98
C ASP A 113 -2.31 6.92 6.27
N ALA A 114 -2.88 7.45 7.34
CA ALA A 114 -2.98 6.80 8.63
C ALA A 114 -4.33 7.06 9.29
N ALA A 115 -4.83 6.07 10.02
CA ALA A 115 -5.99 6.17 10.89
C ALA A 115 -5.61 5.69 12.29
N TRP A 116 -6.02 6.46 13.31
CA TRP A 116 -5.86 6.09 14.71
C TRP A 116 -6.94 5.07 15.09
N MET A 117 -6.54 3.88 15.53
CA MET A 117 -7.45 2.76 15.82
C MET A 117 -7.81 2.63 17.29
N GLY A 118 -7.24 3.49 18.12
CA GLY A 118 -7.42 3.42 19.56
C GLY A 118 -6.16 3.03 20.29
N ASN A 119 -6.29 3.06 21.60
CA ASN A 119 -5.56 2.24 22.53
C ASN A 119 -6.46 1.05 22.88
N PHE A 120 -6.44 0.01 22.05
CA PHE A 120 -7.32 -1.17 22.23
C PHE A 120 -7.23 -1.70 23.67
N PRO A 121 -8.36 -2.10 24.28
CA PRO A 121 -8.67 -1.65 25.62
C PRO A 121 -7.80 -2.33 26.69
N PRO A 122 -7.73 -1.71 27.89
CA PRO A 122 -7.03 -2.25 29.04
C PRO A 122 -7.48 -3.68 29.42
N PRO A 123 -6.58 -4.49 30.00
CA PRO A 123 -5.28 -4.10 30.52
C PRO A 123 -4.16 -4.64 29.64
N ASN A 124 -3.55 -3.77 28.84
CA ASN A 124 -2.19 -4.01 28.38
C ASN A 124 -2.04 -5.24 27.47
N ASP A 125 -3.04 -5.53 26.64
CA ASP A 125 -2.94 -6.67 25.74
C ASP A 125 -1.85 -6.36 24.72
N TYR A 126 -0.58 -6.76 24.94
CA TYR A 126 0.57 -6.64 24.02
C TYR A 126 0.36 -7.33 22.66
N TYR A 127 -0.85 -7.81 22.40
CA TYR A 127 -1.18 -8.59 21.22
C TYR A 127 -1.54 -7.67 20.06
N MET A 128 -1.00 -7.99 18.89
CA MET A 128 -1.47 -7.39 17.65
C MET A 128 -2.89 -7.88 17.34
N PRO A 129 -3.72 -7.03 16.73
CA PRO A 129 -5.04 -7.45 16.25
C PRO A 129 -4.88 -8.60 15.25
N ASP A 130 -5.82 -9.55 15.28
CA ASP A 130 -5.87 -10.57 14.24
C ASP A 130 -6.26 -9.97 12.87
N GLN A 131 -6.01 -10.71 11.80
CA GLN A 131 -6.27 -10.24 10.44
C GLN A 131 -7.75 -9.87 10.20
N ALA A 132 -8.69 -10.55 10.86
CA ALA A 132 -10.12 -10.23 10.76
C ALA A 132 -10.44 -8.87 11.37
N THR A 133 -9.83 -8.55 12.51
CA THR A 133 -9.92 -7.25 13.16
C THR A 133 -9.33 -6.16 12.27
N VAL A 134 -8.16 -6.38 11.67
CA VAL A 134 -7.54 -5.43 10.73
C VAL A 134 -8.44 -5.18 9.52
N SER A 135 -9.05 -6.22 8.96
CA SER A 135 -10.02 -6.09 7.87
C SER A 135 -11.22 -5.22 8.27
N SER A 136 -11.75 -5.43 9.48
CA SER A 136 -12.86 -4.63 10.00
C SER A 136 -12.48 -3.16 10.24
N TRP A 137 -11.25 -2.89 10.67
CA TRP A 137 -10.72 -1.55 10.84
C TRP A 137 -10.58 -0.80 9.52
N ILE A 138 -10.08 -1.47 8.47
CA ILE A 138 -10.01 -0.87 7.12
C ILE A 138 -11.41 -0.52 6.62
N ALA A 139 -12.37 -1.43 6.76
CA ALA A 139 -13.76 -1.17 6.40
C ALA A 139 -14.33 0.02 7.18
N ASN A 140 -14.11 0.08 8.50
CA ASN A 140 -14.56 1.18 9.35
C ASN A 140 -13.91 2.52 8.93
N ALA A 141 -12.60 2.54 8.71
CA ALA A 141 -11.87 3.73 8.30
C ALA A 141 -12.36 4.26 6.95
N ASN A 142 -12.73 3.38 6.02
CA ASN A 142 -13.37 3.76 4.77
C ASN A 142 -14.78 4.32 4.98
N THR A 143 -15.64 3.63 5.74
CA THR A 143 -17.02 4.06 5.99
C THR A 143 -17.10 5.40 6.71
N ASN A 144 -16.20 5.64 7.66
CA ASN A 144 -16.18 6.84 8.49
C ASN A 144 -15.17 7.90 8.03
N SER A 145 -14.54 7.72 6.87
CA SER A 145 -13.55 8.66 6.31
C SER A 145 -12.42 9.02 7.29
N LEU A 146 -11.89 8.02 8.00
CA LEU A 146 -10.87 8.21 9.04
C LEU A 146 -9.45 8.35 8.49
N TRP A 147 -9.25 8.07 7.20
CA TRP A 147 -7.95 8.17 6.56
C TRP A 147 -7.53 9.64 6.42
N LEU A 148 -6.44 9.98 7.07
CA LEU A 148 -5.79 11.28 6.99
C LEU A 148 -4.33 11.09 6.56
N PRO A 149 -3.69 12.09 5.95
CA PRO A 149 -2.25 12.04 5.72
C PRO A 149 -1.51 11.74 7.03
N ALA A 150 -0.55 10.82 6.98
CA ALA A 150 0.26 10.51 8.16
C ALA A 150 1.07 11.74 8.60
N VAL A 151 1.27 11.90 9.91
CA VAL A 151 2.04 13.01 10.50
C VAL A 151 3.43 12.53 10.92
N SER A 152 4.30 13.44 11.35
CA SER A 152 5.64 13.06 11.81
C SER A 152 5.56 12.22 13.08
N GLY A 153 6.30 11.12 13.12
CA GLY A 153 6.63 10.46 14.39
C GLY A 153 7.69 11.26 15.16
N THR A 154 8.03 10.76 16.33
CA THR A 154 9.06 11.32 17.23
C THR A 154 10.34 10.49 17.26
N ALA A 155 10.31 9.24 16.78
CA ALA A 155 11.48 8.40 16.71
C ALA A 155 12.52 8.95 15.73
N THR A 156 13.79 8.83 16.07
CA THR A 156 14.93 9.34 15.28
C THR A 156 15.94 8.21 15.01
N PRO A 157 16.81 8.33 13.98
CA PRO A 157 17.86 7.35 13.73
C PRO A 157 18.72 7.10 14.97
N GLY A 158 18.81 5.84 15.40
CA GLY A 158 19.52 5.44 16.63
C GLY A 158 18.70 5.56 17.91
N ASN A 159 17.47 6.10 17.86
CA ASN A 159 16.55 6.19 18.98
C ASN A 159 15.10 5.91 18.53
N GLY A 160 14.67 4.66 18.65
CA GLY A 160 13.39 4.16 18.13
C GLY A 160 13.43 3.74 16.65
N LEU A 161 14.47 4.12 15.90
CA LEU A 161 14.72 3.66 14.53
C LEU A 161 16.15 3.09 14.38
N PRO A 162 16.38 2.14 13.45
CA PRO A 162 17.73 1.78 13.04
C PRO A 162 18.45 2.98 12.42
N ASN A 163 19.78 2.94 12.37
CA ASN A 163 20.54 3.96 11.63
C ASN A 163 20.32 3.83 10.11
N ASN A 164 20.16 2.61 9.61
CA ASN A 164 20.04 2.29 8.19
C ASN A 164 18.98 1.21 7.92
N TYR A 165 18.41 1.25 6.72
CA TYR A 165 17.57 0.22 6.11
C TYR A 165 18.35 -0.41 4.94
N GLY A 166 19.05 -1.51 5.20
CA GLY A 166 20.08 -2.01 4.28
C GLY A 166 21.21 -1.00 4.12
N SER A 167 21.44 -0.51 2.90
CA SER A 167 22.42 0.56 2.63
C SER A 167 21.82 1.98 2.63
N MET A 168 20.51 2.12 2.87
CA MET A 168 19.82 3.41 2.84
C MET A 168 19.80 4.02 4.25
N PRO A 169 20.08 5.32 4.43
CA PRO A 169 20.05 5.94 5.75
C PRO A 169 18.61 6.05 6.28
N ALA A 170 18.41 5.96 7.60
CA ALA A 170 17.13 6.33 8.19
C ALA A 170 16.93 7.86 8.13
N LEU A 171 15.77 8.30 7.63
CA LEU A 171 15.48 9.73 7.40
C LEU A 171 14.45 10.32 8.39
N GLY A 172 13.78 9.46 9.16
CA GLY A 172 12.66 9.83 10.02
C GLY A 172 11.59 8.75 10.01
N CYS A 173 10.42 9.10 10.51
CA CYS A 173 9.28 8.19 10.62
C CYS A 173 7.95 8.93 10.52
N ILE A 174 6.89 8.17 10.29
CA ILE A 174 5.51 8.64 10.34
C ILE A 174 4.77 8.08 11.55
N TRP A 175 3.73 8.77 11.99
CA TRP A 175 2.80 8.32 13.01
C TRP A 175 1.40 8.87 12.76
N GLN A 176 0.49 8.73 13.74
CA GLN A 176 -0.77 9.45 13.77
C GLN A 176 -1.11 9.92 15.20
N ASN A 177 -1.66 11.12 15.33
CA ASN A 177 -2.06 11.65 16.63
C ASN A 177 -3.46 11.13 17.00
N ASN A 178 -3.71 10.95 18.29
CA ASN A 178 -5.07 10.74 18.78
C ASN A 178 -5.93 11.96 18.40
N PRO A 179 -7.05 11.79 17.69
CA PRO A 179 -7.86 12.90 17.18
C PRO A 179 -8.53 13.71 18.29
N SER A 180 -8.71 13.16 19.49
CA SER A 180 -9.34 13.84 20.62
C SER A 180 -8.37 14.75 21.38
N THR A 181 -7.10 14.37 21.46
CA THR A 181 -6.08 15.13 22.22
C THR A 181 -5.12 15.90 21.33
N GLY A 182 -5.02 15.53 20.05
CA GLY A 182 -4.06 16.10 19.11
C GLY A 182 -2.62 15.66 19.37
N THR A 183 -2.39 14.68 20.24
CA THR A 183 -1.06 14.19 20.64
C THR A 183 -0.91 12.70 20.41
N GLN A 184 0.33 12.24 20.32
CA GLN A 184 0.69 10.81 20.35
C GLN A 184 0.57 10.32 21.79
N GLN A 185 0.10 9.09 21.98
CA GLN A 185 -0.13 8.53 23.30
C GLN A 185 0.48 7.14 23.43
N ALA A 186 0.83 6.82 24.68
CA ALA A 186 1.22 5.47 25.05
C ALA A 186 0.14 4.48 24.62
N TYR A 187 0.56 3.33 24.10
CA TYR A 187 -0.33 2.23 23.70
C TYR A 187 -1.20 2.52 22.48
N ASP A 188 -0.88 3.56 21.70
CA ASP A 188 -1.58 3.85 20.45
C ASP A 188 -1.39 2.73 19.42
N ILE A 189 -2.49 2.35 18.76
CA ILE A 189 -2.48 1.51 17.58
C ILE A 189 -2.86 2.35 16.37
N ILE A 190 -1.95 2.36 15.39
CA ILE A 190 -2.12 3.12 14.16
C ILE A 190 -2.21 2.16 12.99
N LEU A 191 -3.21 2.36 12.15
CA LEU A 191 -3.34 1.68 10.87
C LEU A 191 -2.88 2.62 9.75
N PHE A 192 -1.78 2.28 9.10
CA PHE A 192 -1.26 2.97 7.93
C PHE A 192 -1.70 2.27 6.65
N ARG A 193 -1.81 3.03 5.57
CA ARG A 193 -1.95 2.49 4.22
C ARG A 193 -1.08 3.23 3.20
N TYR A 194 -0.58 2.51 2.21
CA TYR A 194 0.16 3.04 1.06
C TYR A 194 -0.35 2.41 -0.23
N PRO A 195 -0.76 3.20 -1.24
CA PRO A 195 -1.29 2.66 -2.49
C PRO A 195 -0.18 2.02 -3.31
N VAL A 196 -0.45 0.84 -3.88
CA VAL A 196 0.41 0.21 -4.90
C VAL A 196 -0.01 0.79 -6.26
N PRO A 197 0.79 1.69 -6.87
CA PRO A 197 0.41 2.36 -8.11
C PRO A 197 0.29 1.35 -9.26
N GLU A 198 -0.63 1.61 -10.18
CA GLU A 198 -0.69 0.85 -11.43
C GLU A 198 0.62 0.99 -12.21
N PRO A 199 1.12 -0.09 -12.84
CA PRO A 199 2.28 0.00 -13.73
C PRO A 199 2.06 1.03 -14.83
N ALA A 200 3.00 1.95 -15.02
CA ALA A 200 2.95 2.97 -16.08
C ALA A 200 2.79 2.39 -17.50
N SER A 201 3.16 1.12 -17.70
CA SER A 201 2.98 0.38 -18.94
C SER A 201 1.51 0.17 -19.32
N LEU A 202 0.58 0.08 -18.35
CA LEU A 202 -0.86 -0.06 -18.63
C LEU A 202 -1.44 1.23 -19.22
N LEU A 203 -1.03 2.39 -18.70
CA LEU A 203 -1.37 3.70 -19.27
C LEU A 203 -0.84 3.84 -20.70
N ALA A 204 0.42 3.44 -20.94
CA ALA A 204 1.01 3.48 -22.27
C ALA A 204 0.29 2.57 -23.28
N LEU A 205 -0.13 1.37 -22.85
CA LEU A 205 -0.92 0.45 -23.67
C LEU A 205 -2.29 1.04 -24.02
N GLY A 206 -2.98 1.63 -23.03
CA GLY A 206 -4.28 2.30 -23.24
C GLY A 206 -4.18 3.43 -24.26
N ALA A 207 -3.14 4.26 -24.16
CA ALA A 207 -2.86 5.34 -25.12
C ALA A 207 -2.50 4.81 -26.53
N GLY A 208 -1.75 3.71 -26.61
CA GLY A 208 -1.41 3.06 -27.88
C GLY A 208 -2.63 2.50 -28.60
N LEU A 209 -3.54 1.83 -27.88
CA LEU A 209 -4.77 1.26 -28.44
C LEU A 209 -5.74 2.34 -28.94
N THR A 210 -5.92 3.43 -28.18
CA THR A 210 -6.75 4.56 -28.62
C THR A 210 -6.19 5.22 -29.88
N SER A 211 -4.86 5.34 -29.99
CA SER A 211 -4.19 5.87 -31.19
C SER A 211 -4.44 4.98 -32.42
N LEU A 212 -4.35 3.66 -32.28
CA LEU A 212 -4.63 2.71 -33.36
C LEU A 212 -6.10 2.73 -33.82
N LEU A 213 -7.04 2.84 -32.90
CA LEU A 213 -8.48 2.98 -33.24
C LEU A 213 -8.76 4.28 -34.00
N ARG A 214 -8.08 5.37 -33.67
CA ARG A 214 -8.21 6.66 -34.36
C ARG A 214 -7.63 6.63 -35.77
N LEU A 215 -6.50 5.93 -35.97
CA LEU A 215 -5.90 5.73 -37.30
C LEU A 215 -6.80 4.88 -38.22
N ARG A 216 -7.52 3.90 -37.67
CA ARG A 216 -8.43 3.05 -38.45
C ARG A 216 -9.65 3.80 -39.01
N ARG A 217 -10.06 4.91 -38.39
CA ARG A 217 -11.15 5.78 -38.89
C ARG A 217 -10.70 6.72 -40.01
N ARG A 218 -9.41 6.81 -40.30
CA ARG A 218 -8.85 7.58 -41.42
C ARG A 218 -8.55 6.66 -42.61
N LYS A 219 -9.58 6.10 -43.22
CA LYS A 219 -9.51 5.68 -44.63
C LYS A 219 -10.75 6.24 -45.35
N PRO A 220 -10.57 6.98 -46.46
CA PRO A 220 -11.66 7.41 -47.33
C PRO A 220 -12.36 6.20 -48.00
#